data_AF-A0A2Z5ZIW7-F1
#
_entry.id   AF-A0A2Z5ZIW7-F1
#
_cell.length_a   1.000
_cell.length_b   1.000
_cell.length_c   1.000
_cell.angle_alpha   90.00
_cell.angle_beta   90.00
_cell.angle_gamma   90.00
#
_symmetry.space_group_name_H-M   'P 1'
#
loop_
_entity.id
_entity.type
_entity.pdbx_description
1 polymer ?
#
loop_
_entity_poly.entity_id
_entity_poly.type
_entity_poly.pdbx_seq_one_letter_code
_entity_poly.pdbx_strand_id
1 'polypeptide(L)' 'MLLQALHAGHELEKPGWVRLNFSVLMSDEKVRYIIDAVNELANSSAHFIPAYQCDAATARFRHKLDL' A
#
# COMPACT_ATOMS: atom_id res chain seq x y z
N MET A 1 4.98 16.48 16.47
CA MET A 1 3.88 15.50 16.43
C MET A 1 4.34 14.17 15.84
N LEU A 2 4.58 14.03 14.53
CA LEU A 2 5.02 12.76 13.92
C LEU A 2 6.33 12.18 14.49
N LEU A 3 7.40 12.98 14.56
CA LEU A 3 8.72 12.51 15.00
C LEU A 3 8.73 11.96 16.45
N GLN A 4 7.86 12.51 17.31
CA GLN A 4 7.72 12.05 18.70
C GLN A 4 6.96 10.72 18.79
N ALA A 5 5.96 10.51 17.94
CA ALA A 5 5.23 9.24 17.88
C ALA A 5 6.13 8.09 17.38
N LEU A 6 6.99 8.37 16.39
CA LEU A 6 7.97 7.40 15.91
C LEU A 6 9.00 7.03 16.98
N HIS A 7 9.52 8.00 17.73
CA HIS A 7 10.42 7.72 18.87
C HIS A 7 9.73 6.97 20.03
N ALA A 8 8.41 7.03 20.11
CA ALA A 8 7.61 6.29 21.09
C ALA A 8 7.20 4.87 20.59
N GLY A 9 7.64 4.45 19.41
CA GLY A 9 7.33 3.12 18.85
C GLY A 9 5.99 3.03 18.13
N HIS A 10 5.32 4.15 17.84
CA HIS A 10 4.09 4.17 17.05
C HIS A 10 4.41 4.11 15.54
N GLU A 11 4.94 2.96 15.12
CA GLU A 11 5.38 2.69 13.74
C GLU A 11 4.24 2.85 12.71
N LEU A 12 2.98 2.67 13.14
CA LEU A 12 1.76 2.86 12.34
C LEU A 12 1.54 4.29 11.84
N GLU A 13 2.18 5.31 12.42
CA GLU A 13 2.07 6.68 11.92
C GLU A 13 2.92 6.95 10.67
N LYS A 14 3.76 6.00 10.26
CA LYS A 14 4.53 6.13 9.01
C LYS A 14 3.59 5.98 7.81
N PRO A 15 3.51 6.97 6.92
CA PRO A 15 2.76 6.82 5.69
C PRO A 15 3.38 5.69 4.85
N GLY A 16 2.54 4.77 4.38
CA GLY A 16 2.96 3.73 3.44
C GLY A 16 3.23 4.32 2.05
N TRP A 17 4.12 3.68 1.30
CA TRP A 17 4.36 3.99 -0.11
C TRP A 17 4.51 2.72 -0.93
N VAL A 18 4.09 2.78 -2.20
CA VAL A 18 4.36 1.76 -3.21
C VAL A 18 5.14 2.41 -4.34
N ARG A 19 6.21 1.75 -4.79
CA ARG A 19 6.99 2.18 -5.95
C ARG A 19 6.52 1.45 -7.18
N LEU A 20 5.98 2.19 -8.15
CA LEU A 20 5.58 1.70 -9.46
C LEU A 20 6.52 2.29 -10.53
N ASN A 21 6.96 1.48 -11.50
CA ASN A 21 7.79 1.92 -12.62
C ASN A 21 7.20 1.43 -13.94
N PHE A 22 7.27 2.27 -14.97
CA PHE A 22 6.95 1.90 -16.34
C PHE A 22 8.25 1.70 -17.13
N SER A 23 8.32 0.62 -17.90
CA SER A 23 9.44 0.39 -18.82
C SER A 23 9.14 1.07 -20.15
N VAL A 24 10.18 1.61 -20.79
CA VAL A 24 10.10 2.20 -22.14
C VAL A 24 9.70 1.20 -23.23
N LEU A 25 9.77 -0.11 -22.93
CA LEU A 25 9.37 -1.18 -23.84
C LEU A 25 7.88 -1.58 -23.67
N MET A 26 7.16 -0.97 -22.73
CA MET A 26 5.74 -1.25 -22.56
C MET A 26 4.93 -0.62 -23.70
N SER A 27 3.91 -1.35 -24.18
CA SER A 27 2.91 -0.76 -25.05
C SER A 27 2.02 0.22 -24.26
N ASP A 28 1.48 1.20 -24.97
CA ASP A 28 0.53 2.17 -24.40
C ASP A 28 -0.68 1.48 -23.76
N GLU A 29 -1.16 0.39 -24.38
CA GLU A 29 -2.25 -0.43 -23.85
C GLU A 29 -1.90 -1.01 -22.46
N LYS A 30 -0.68 -1.55 -22.31
CA LYS A 30 -0.23 -2.12 -21.04
C LYS A 30 -0.05 -1.02 -19.98
N VAL A 31 0.49 0.13 -20.38
CA VAL A 31 0.61 1.29 -19.49
C VAL A 31 -0.77 1.75 -19.01
N ARG A 32 -1.73 1.88 -19.94
CA ARG A 32 -3.12 2.25 -19.65
C ARG A 32 -3.75 1.29 -18.65
N TYR A 33 -3.66 -0.01 -18.91
CA TYR A 33 -4.20 -1.04 -18.03
C TYR A 33 -3.68 -0.92 -16.59
N ILE A 34 -2.37 -0.73 -16.42
CA ILE A 34 -1.77 -0.59 -15.09
C ILE A 34 -2.26 0.69 -14.39
N ILE A 35 -2.35 1.82 -15.11
CA ILE A 35 -2.87 3.08 -14.56
C ILE A 35 -4.32 2.90 -14.10
N ASP A 36 -5.15 2.29 -14.94
CA ASP A 36 -6.57 2.09 -14.65
C ASP A 36 -6.75 1.16 -13.44
N ALA A 37 -5.98 0.08 -13.34
CA ALA A 37 -5.99 -0.82 -12.19
C ALA A 37 -5.54 -0.13 -10.88
N VAL A 38 -4.53 0.74 -10.94
CA VAL A 38 -4.09 1.53 -9.76
C VAL A 38 -5.16 2.53 -9.34
N ASN A 39 -5.80 3.20 -10.30
CA ASN A 39 -6.91 4.11 -10.02
C ASN A 39 -8.10 3.36 -9.38
N GLU A 40 -8.45 2.19 -9.91
CA GLU A 40 -9.49 1.33 -9.34
C GLU A 40 -9.14 0.95 -7.90
N LEU A 41 -7.92 0.48 -7.64
CA LEU A 41 -7.46 0.12 -6.30
C LEU A 41 -7.51 1.31 -5.33
N ALA A 42 -7.06 2.49 -5.75
CA ALA A 42 -7.09 3.69 -4.92
C ALA A 42 -8.54 4.06 -4.53
N ASN A 43 -9.45 3.98 -5.49
CA ASN A 43 -10.87 4.33 -5.31
C ASN A 43 -11.68 3.28 -4.56
N SER A 44 -11.22 2.03 -4.50
CA SER A 44 -11.90 0.91 -3.83
C SER A 44 -11.14 0.36 -2.62
N SER A 45 -10.09 1.04 -2.16
CA SER A 45 -9.17 0.60 -1.10
C SER A 45 -9.88 0.11 0.18
N ALA A 46 -10.99 0.77 0.57
CA ALA A 46 -11.78 0.40 1.74
C ALA A 46 -12.30 -1.05 1.71
N HIS A 47 -12.53 -1.63 0.52
CA HIS A 47 -12.97 -3.01 0.37
C HIS A 47 -11.90 -4.02 0.79
N PHE A 48 -10.62 -3.67 0.63
CA PHE A 48 -9.51 -4.56 0.89
C PHE A 48 -9.03 -4.53 2.34
N ILE A 49 -9.25 -3.43 3.07
CA ILE A 49 -8.80 -3.26 4.46
C ILE A 49 -9.18 -4.45 5.36
N PRO A 50 -10.43 -4.98 5.35
CA PRO A 50 -10.83 -6.08 6.22
C PRO A 50 -10.06 -7.38 5.96
N ALA A 51 -9.44 -7.55 4.81
CA ALA A 51 -8.69 -8.75 4.44
C ALA A 51 -7.25 -8.77 5.02
N TYR A 52 -6.78 -7.66 5.57
CA TYR A 52 -5.43 -7.54 6.12
C TYR A 52 -5.45 -7.43 7.65
N GLN A 53 -4.38 -7.93 8.28
CA GLN A 53 -4.06 -7.67 9.68
C GLN A 53 -2.76 -6.88 9.74
N CYS A 54 -2.74 -5.82 10.54
CA CYS A 54 -1.53 -5.04 10.79
C CYS A 54 -0.86 -5.47 12.09
N ASP A 55 0.44 -5.74 12.02
CA ASP A 55 1.30 -5.86 13.17
C ASP A 55 1.75 -4.46 13.61
N ALA A 56 1.17 -3.96 14.70
CA ALA A 56 1.44 -2.62 15.22
C ALA A 56 2.89 -2.40 15.66
N ALA A 57 3.62 -3.47 16.01
CA ALA A 57 5.01 -3.37 16.44
C ALA A 57 5.98 -3.16 15.25
N THR A 58 5.59 -3.62 14.06
CA THR A 58 6.43 -3.56 12.85
C THR A 58 5.83 -2.74 11.71
N ALA A 59 4.60 -2.25 11.89
CA ALA A 59 3.76 -1.64 10.85
C ALA A 59 3.62 -2.52 9.58
N ARG A 60 3.76 -3.85 9.73
CA ARG A 60 3.65 -4.78 8.61
C ARG A 60 2.22 -5.26 8.47
N PHE A 61 1.70 -5.15 7.26
CA PHE A 61 0.39 -5.69 6.89
C PHE A 61 0.57 -7.09 6.31
N ARG A 62 -0.22 -8.05 6.78
CA ARG A 62 -0.30 -9.42 6.25
C ARG A 62 -1.71 -9.73 5.82
N HIS A 63 -1.86 -10.42 4.70
CA HIS A 63 -3.16 -10.90 4.29
C HIS A 63 -3.60 -12.00 5.26
N LYS A 64 -4.88 -12.04 5.63
CA LYS A 64 -5.39 -13.01 6.62
C LYS A 64 -5.29 -14.47 6.17
N LEU A 65 -5.16 -14.72 4.87
CA LEU A 65 -4.93 -16.09 4.33
C LEU A 65 -3.48 -16.56 4.44
N ASP A 66 -2.53 -15.65 4.71
CA ASP A 66 -1.11 -15.98 4.89
C ASP A 66 -0.76 -16.25 6.36
N LEU A 67 -1.77 -16.28 7.23
CA LEU A 67 -1.70 -16.60 8.66
C LEU A 67 -2.15 -18.05 8.90
#